data_AF-A0A6J2YDK7-F1
#
_entry.id   AF-A0A6J2YDK7-F1
#
_cell.length_a   1.000
_cell.length_b   1.000
_cell.length_c   1.000
_cell.angle_alpha   90.00
_cell.angle_beta   90.00
_cell.angle_gamma   90.00
#
_symmetry.space_group_name_H-M   'P 1'
#
loop_
_entity.id
_entity.type
_entity.pdbx_description
1 polymer ?
#
loop_
_entity_poly.entity_id
_entity_poly.type
_entity_poly.pdbx_seq_one_letter_code
_entity_poly.pdbx_strand_id
1 'polypeptide(L)' 'MSVSVYAASIYSKNDDIVKNLFSVSSDAYNIEVERFITFVQHHPPVIIGMGMFKVTKSMVLQIATTLIMYELVLAQYKDL' A
#
# COMPACT_ATOMS: atom_id res chain seq x y z
N MET A 1 -12.33 -3.82 -9.11
CA MET A 1 -11.46 -3.20 -8.08
C MET A 1 -11.36 -3.98 -6.76
N SER A 2 -12.22 -4.96 -6.45
CA SER A 2 -12.18 -5.70 -5.17
C SER A 2 -10.80 -6.32 -4.86
N VAL A 3 -10.20 -7.02 -5.82
CA VAL A 3 -8.87 -7.64 -5.66
C VAL A 3 -7.77 -6.59 -5.41
N SER A 4 -7.78 -5.47 -6.14
CA SER A 4 -6.78 -4.40 -5.99
C SER A 4 -6.90 -3.67 -4.65
N VAL A 5 -8.12 -3.46 -4.16
CA VAL A 5 -8.37 -2.87 -2.83
C VAL A 5 -7.91 -3.83 -1.73
N TYR A 6 -8.18 -5.13 -1.88
CA TYR A 6 -7.70 -6.13 -0.93
C TYR A 6 -6.17 -6.24 -0.93
N ALA A 7 -5.55 -6.28 -2.10
CA ALA A 7 -4.10 -6.23 -2.27
C ALA A 7 -3.48 -5.01 -1.59
N ALA A 8 -4.08 -3.84 -1.78
CA ALA A 8 -3.67 -2.61 -1.11
C ALA A 8 -3.85 -2.65 0.42
N SER A 9 -4.84 -3.39 0.92
CA SER A 9 -5.06 -3.56 2.36
C SER A 9 -3.96 -4.40 3.03
N ILE A 10 -3.40 -5.38 2.31
CA ILE A 10 -2.27 -6.19 2.80
C ILE A 10 -1.07 -5.29 3.07
N TYR A 11 -0.75 -4.42 2.12
CA TYR A 11 0.34 -3.44 2.29
C TYR A 11 0.09 -2.49 3.46
N SER A 12 -1.17 -2.05 3.66
CA SER A 12 -1.54 -1.19 4.79
C SER A 12 -1.34 -1.89 6.14
N LYS A 13 -1.71 -3.16 6.26
CA LYS A 13 -1.53 -3.95 7.49
C LYS A 13 -0.06 -4.13 7.86
N ASN A 14 0.82 -4.18 6.85
CA ASN A 14 2.24 -4.26 7.10
C ASN A 14 2.77 -3.05 7.88
N ASP A 15 2.33 -1.85 7.51
CA ASP A 15 2.72 -0.62 8.20
C ASP A 15 2.29 -0.62 9.67
N ASP A 16 1.12 -1.20 9.95
CA ASP A 16 0.62 -1.37 11.33
C ASP A 16 1.45 -2.39 12.12
N ILE A 17 1.87 -3.49 11.49
CA ILE A 17 2.76 -4.49 12.10
C ILE A 17 4.10 -3.85 12.47
N VAL A 18 4.69 -3.06 11.57
CA VAL A 18 5.97 -2.38 11.82
C VAL A 18 5.84 -1.43 13.02
N LYS A 19 4.77 -0.63 13.09
CA LYS A 19 4.52 0.26 14.24
C LYS A 19 4.40 -0.51 15.55
N ASN A 20 3.73 -1.66 15.54
CA ASN A 20 3.60 -2.51 16.72
C ASN A 20 4.92 -3.17 17.13
N LEU A 21 5.80 -3.50 16.19
CA LEU A 21 7.13 -4.02 16.52
C LEU A 21 8.03 -2.96 17.16
N PHE A 22 7.86 -1.70 16.77
CA PHE A 22 8.56 -0.57 17.40
C PHE A 22 8.02 -0.20 18.79
N SER A 23 6.83 -0.68 19.18
CA SER A 23 6.25 -0.41 20.50
C SER A 23 6.53 -1.52 21.53
N VAL A 24 7.33 -2.52 21.19
CA VAL A 24 7.75 -3.60 22.10
C VAL A 24 8.57 -3.02 23.26
N SER A 25 8.25 -3.44 24.50
CA SER A 25 9.01 -3.06 25.70
C SER A 25 10.47 -3.46 25.58
N SER A 26 11.39 -2.65 26.13
CA SER A 26 12.82 -2.95 26.18
C SER A 26 13.13 -4.30 26.82
N ASP A 27 12.32 -4.76 27.77
CA ASP A 27 12.48 -6.07 28.43
C ASP A 27 12.25 -7.26 27.47
N ALA A 28 11.45 -7.06 26.43
CA ALA A 28 11.10 -8.06 25.43
C ALA A 28 11.83 -7.83 24.09
N TYR A 29 12.51 -6.70 23.93
CA TYR A 29 13.26 -6.36 22.73
C TYR A 29 14.56 -7.16 22.67
N ASN A 30 14.80 -7.83 21.55
CA ASN A 30 16.00 -8.61 21.31
C ASN A 30 16.45 -8.49 19.85
N ILE A 31 17.58 -9.12 19.52
CA ILE A 31 18.16 -9.11 18.17
C ILE A 31 17.21 -9.67 17.10
N GLU A 32 16.28 -10.55 17.48
CA GLU A 32 15.29 -11.13 16.57
C GLU A 32 14.18 -10.12 16.22
N VAL A 33 13.77 -9.30 17.19
CA VAL A 33 12.83 -8.19 16.95
C VAL A 33 13.45 -7.18 15.98
N GLU A 34 14.71 -6.81 16.19
CA GLU A 34 15.45 -5.90 15.31
C GLU A 34 15.60 -6.47 13.89
N ARG A 35 15.96 -7.76 13.78
CA ARG A 35 16.08 -8.44 12.50
C ARG A 35 14.73 -8.52 11.79
N PHE A 36 13.65 -8.76 12.52
CA PHE A 36 12.30 -8.83 11.95
C PHE A 36 11.81 -7.46 11.47
N ILE A 37 12.03 -6.39 12.24
CA ILE A 37 11.77 -5.02 11.80
C ILE A 37 12.51 -4.72 10.49
N THR A 38 13.81 -5.02 10.45
CA THR A 38 14.64 -4.81 9.27
C THR A 38 14.11 -5.59 8.07
N PHE A 39 13.76 -6.87 8.27
CA PHE A 39 13.21 -7.73 7.24
C PHE A 39 11.89 -7.19 6.68
N VAL A 40 10.94 -6.82 7.55
CA VAL A 40 9.62 -6.34 7.15
C VAL A 40 9.68 -4.98 6.46
N GLN A 41 10.66 -4.13 6.80
CA GLN A 41 10.90 -2.86 6.11
C GLN A 41 11.47 -3.06 4.71
N HIS A 42 12.41 -4.01 4.52
CA HIS A 42 13.04 -4.27 3.22
C HIS A 42 12.16 -5.14 2.31
N HIS A 43 11.39 -6.06 2.89
CA HIS A 43 10.54 -7.02 2.20
C HIS A 43 9.09 -6.91 2.65
N PRO A 44 8.42 -5.76 2.43
CA PRO A 44 7.03 -5.62 2.80
C PRO A 44 6.17 -6.59 1.97
N PRO A 45 5.19 -7.29 2.56
CA PRO A 45 4.20 -8.07 1.84
C PRO A 45 3.36 -7.12 0.99
N VAL A 46 3.71 -7.05 -0.29
CA VAL A 46 3.07 -6.16 -1.26
C VAL A 46 2.89 -6.89 -2.57
N ILE A 47 1.70 -6.77 -3.17
CA ILE A 47 1.46 -7.28 -4.50
C ILE A 47 2.08 -6.31 -5.51
N ILE A 48 2.99 -6.83 -6.34
CA ILE A 48 3.68 -6.05 -7.36
C ILE A 48 3.20 -6.44 -8.76
N GLY A 49 3.06 -5.43 -9.63
CA GLY A 49 2.80 -5.64 -11.05
C GLY A 49 4.12 -5.86 -11.79
N MET A 50 4.74 -7.03 -11.63
CA MET A 50 6.01 -7.40 -12.30
C MET A 50 7.15 -6.39 -12.04
N GLY A 51 7.21 -5.79 -10.85
CA GLY A 51 8.24 -4.82 -10.48
C GLY A 51 8.01 -3.38 -10.98
N MET A 52 6.97 -3.12 -11.77
CA MET A 52 6.68 -1.77 -12.27
C MET A 52 5.99 -0.88 -11.23
N PHE A 53 5.12 -1.46 -10.41
CA PHE A 53 4.38 -0.74 -9.39
C PHE A 53 3.99 -1.64 -8.21
N LYS A 54 3.76 -1.01 -7.07
CA LYS A 54 3.23 -1.63 -5.85
C LYS A 54 1.74 -1.32 -5.73
N VAL A 55 0.92 -2.34 -5.52
CA VAL A 55 -0.51 -2.14 -5.29
C VAL A 55 -0.71 -1.59 -3.88
N THR A 56 -0.92 -0.27 -3.79
CA THR A 56 -1.16 0.46 -2.54
C THR A 56 -2.51 1.19 -2.59
N LYS A 57 -3.04 1.59 -1.43
CA LYS A 57 -4.30 2.36 -1.37
C LYS A 57 -4.19 3.68 -2.15
N SER A 58 -3.02 4.33 -2.05
CA SER A 58 -2.70 5.55 -2.80
C SER A 58 -2.76 5.31 -4.31
N MET A 59 -2.14 4.24 -4.80
CA MET A 59 -2.18 3.90 -6.24
C MET A 59 -3.61 3.63 -6.72
N VAL A 60 -4.40 2.85 -5.97
CA VAL A 60 -5.79 2.55 -6.36
C VAL A 60 -6.63 3.84 -6.42
N LEU A 61 -6.44 4.75 -5.46
CA LEU A 61 -7.10 6.06 -5.45
C LEU A 61 -6.66 6.93 -6.63
N GLN A 62 -5.37 6.96 -6.96
CA GLN A 62 -4.86 7.70 -8.11
C GLN A 62 -5.51 7.22 -9.41
N ILE A 63 -5.59 5.90 -9.63
CA ILE A 63 -6.24 5.33 -10.82
C ILE A 63 -7.72 5.71 -10.87
N ALA A 64 -8.44 5.63 -9.74
CA ALA A 64 -9.84 6.02 -9.68
C ALA A 64 -10.04 7.50 -10.01
N THR A 65 -9.22 8.39 -9.43
CA THR A 65 -9.23 9.83 -9.73
C THR A 65 -8.96 10.10 -11.20
N THR A 66 -7.98 9.42 -11.79
CA THR A 66 -7.65 9.55 -13.21
C THR A 66 -8.80 9.11 -14.11
N LEU A 67 -9.48 8.01 -13.80
CA LEU A 67 -10.68 7.58 -14.56
C LEU A 67 -11.80 8.62 -14.48
N ILE A 68 -12.08 9.14 -13.29
CA ILE A 68 -13.10 10.18 -13.10
C ILE A 68 -12.74 11.45 -13.88
N MET A 69 -11.48 11.86 -13.85
CA MET A 69 -10.98 13.00 -14.64
C MET A 69 -11.18 12.76 -16.14
N TYR A 70 -10.88 11.56 -16.64
CA TYR A 70 -11.10 11.24 -18.06
C TYR A 70 -12.57 11.32 -18.45
N GLU A 71 -13.47 10.76 -17.64
CA GLU A 71 -14.92 10.84 -17.90
C GLU A 71 -15.42 12.28 -17.86
N LEU A 72 -14.90 13.10 -16.92
CA LEU A 72 -15.28 14.50 -16.78
C LEU A 72 -14.84 15.34 -17.98
N VAL A 73 -13.60 15.16 -18.44
CA VAL A 73 -13.08 15.83 -19.64
C VAL A 73 -13.90 15.41 -20.86
N LEU A 74 -14.15 14.11 -21.03
CA LEU A 74 -14.93 13.59 -22.15
C LEU A 74 -16.35 14.16 -22.17
N ALA A 75 -17.01 14.28 -21.01
CA ALA A 75 -18.33 14.88 -20.91
C ALA A 75 -18.33 16.35 -21.38
N GLN A 76 -17.35 17.15 -20.94
CA GLN A 76 -17.22 18.55 -21.37
C GLN A 76 -17.07 18.71 -22.89
N TYR A 77 -16.38 17.77 -23.57
CA TYR A 77 -16.25 17.80 -25.03
C TYR A 77 -17.46 17.23 -25.78
N LYS A 78 -18.31 16.43 -25.14
CA LYS A 78 -19.53 15.89 -25.77
C LYS A 78 -20.65 16.93 -25.85
N ASP A 79 -20.64 17.91 -24.96
CA ASP A 79 -21.60 19.01 -24.92
C ASP A 79 -21.19 20.21 -25.83
N LEU A 80 -20.10 20.07 -26.59
CA LEU A 80 -19.62 20.97 -27.65
C LEU A 80 -20.00 20.44 -29.04
#